data_AF-A0A523YV95-F1
#
_entry.id   AF-A0A523YV95-F1
#
_cell.length_a   1.000
_cell.length_b   1.000
_cell.length_c   1.000
_cell.angle_alpha   90.00
_cell.angle_beta   90.00
_cell.angle_gamma   90.00
#
_symmetry.space_group_name_H-M   'P 1'
#
loop_
_entity.id
_entity.type
_entity.pdbx_description
1 polymer ?
#
loop_
_entity_poly.entity_id
_entity_poly.type
_entity_poly.pdbx_seq_one_letter_code
_entity_poly.pdbx_strand_id
1 'polypeptide(L)'
;MAELHTEWTTEVKTLSPLHIGAGAELMLGYDLVPHQGRTYRVNEDRLLDAMLARAEGEGADAVNRVLMGRPAAELLAPPDFDNPARFRYMLTGEPTKREG
;
A
#
# COMPACT_ATOMS: atom_id res chain seq x y z
N MET A 1 -5.00 -42.70 29.54
CA MET A 1 -4.43 -41.35 29.47
C MET A 1 -5.57 -40.39 29.19
N ALA A 2 -5.77 -39.37 30.02
CA ALA A 2 -6.84 -38.39 29.81
C ALA A 2 -6.46 -37.47 28.63
N GLU A 3 -7.41 -37.21 27.74
CA GLU A 3 -7.22 -36.23 26.65
C GLU A 3 -6.94 -34.85 27.26
N LEU A 4 -5.80 -34.26 26.90
CA LEU A 4 -5.29 -33.00 27.46
C LEU A 4 -5.89 -31.76 26.79
N HIS A 5 -6.66 -31.93 25.72
CA HIS A 5 -7.32 -30.83 25.00
C HIS A 5 -8.55 -31.31 24.23
N THR A 6 -9.36 -30.34 23.82
CA THR A 6 -10.52 -30.54 22.93
C THR A 6 -10.37 -29.61 21.74
N GLU A 7 -10.53 -30.15 20.54
CA GLU A 7 -10.50 -29.40 19.29
C GLU A 7 -11.92 -29.14 18.80
N TRP A 8 -12.13 -27.94 18.27
CA TRP A 8 -13.41 -27.53 17.70
C TRP A 8 -13.17 -26.94 16.32
N THR A 9 -14.05 -27.29 15.38
CA THR A 9 -14.17 -26.63 14.09
C THR A 9 -15.40 -25.75 14.11
N THR A 10 -15.28 -24.50 13.64
CA THR A 10 -16.40 -23.55 13.61
C THR A 10 -16.46 -22.81 12.29
N GLU A 11 -17.66 -22.39 11.90
CA GLU A 11 -17.92 -21.55 10.74
C GLU A 11 -18.17 -20.11 11.19
N VAL A 12 -17.47 -19.16 10.57
CA VAL A 12 -17.58 -17.73 10.91
C VAL A 12 -18.12 -16.96 9.71
N LYS A 13 -19.17 -16.16 9.95
CA LYS A 13 -19.76 -15.27 8.95
C LYS A 13 -19.74 -13.82 9.45
N THR A 14 -19.18 -12.92 8.66
CA THR A 14 -19.20 -11.47 8.95
C THR A 14 -20.55 -10.86 8.57
N LEU A 15 -21.20 -10.17 9.51
CA LEU A 15 -22.46 -9.42 9.26
C LEU A 15 -22.24 -7.91 9.11
N SER A 16 -21.03 -7.45 9.38
CA SER A 16 -20.58 -6.08 9.27
C SER A 16 -19.11 -6.08 8.81
N PRO A 17 -18.54 -4.92 8.41
CA PRO A 17 -17.12 -4.82 8.14
C PRO A 17 -16.29 -5.27 9.35
N LEU A 18 -15.37 -6.21 9.11
CA LEU A 18 -14.44 -6.74 10.11
C LEU A 18 -13.03 -6.28 9.76
N HIS A 19 -12.37 -5.63 10.71
CA HIS A 19 -10.95 -5.30 10.61
C HIS A 19 -10.17 -6.02 11.69
N ILE A 20 -9.20 -6.82 11.28
CA ILE A 20 -8.20 -7.43 12.16
C ILE A 20 -6.88 -6.76 11.80
N GLY A 21 -6.38 -5.91 12.69
CA GLY A 21 -5.17 -5.13 12.45
C GLY A 21 -3.91 -5.99 12.48
N ALA A 22 -2.97 -5.68 11.59
CA ALA A 22 -1.61 -6.27 11.61
C ALA A 22 -0.65 -5.50 12.55
N GLY A 23 -1.12 -4.42 13.18
CA GLY A 23 -0.31 -3.53 14.02
C GLY A 23 0.42 -2.42 13.25
N ALA A 24 0.46 -2.48 11.92
CA ALA A 24 0.96 -1.39 11.08
C ALA A 24 -0.19 -0.44 10.68
N GLU A 25 0.06 0.86 10.80
CA GLU A 25 -0.85 1.90 10.32
C GLU A 25 -0.42 2.34 8.91
N LEU A 26 -1.38 2.40 7.99
CA LEU A 26 -1.15 2.83 6.61
C LEU A 26 -1.63 4.26 6.44
N MET A 27 -0.74 5.14 5.97
CA MET A 27 -1.04 6.56 5.82
C MET A 27 -1.57 6.91 4.43
N LEU A 28 -2.69 7.61 4.40
CA LEU A 28 -3.25 8.16 3.15
C LEU A 28 -2.34 9.25 2.59
N GLY A 29 -2.05 9.17 1.30
CA GLY A 29 -1.11 10.06 0.62
C GLY A 29 0.37 9.69 0.83
N TYR A 30 0.65 8.56 1.50
CA TYR A 30 2.00 8.04 1.69
C TYR A 30 2.06 6.58 1.24
N ASP A 31 1.37 5.71 1.98
CA ASP A 31 1.23 4.27 1.72
C ASP A 31 0.09 3.97 0.74
N LEU A 32 -0.98 4.75 0.86
CA LEU A 32 -2.24 4.59 0.13
C LEU A 32 -2.48 5.80 -0.77
N VAL A 33 -2.75 5.56 -2.04
CA VAL A 33 -2.96 6.61 -3.04
C VAL A 33 -4.32 6.44 -3.73
N PRO A 34 -5.26 7.37 -3.53
CA PRO A 34 -6.49 7.43 -4.32
C PRO A 34 -6.19 7.86 -5.76
N HIS A 35 -6.74 7.13 -6.74
CA HIS A 35 -6.69 7.50 -8.15
C HIS A 35 -7.86 6.88 -8.92
N GLN A 36 -8.65 7.72 -9.60
CA GLN A 36 -9.77 7.30 -10.46
C GLN A 36 -10.77 6.34 -9.79
N GLY A 37 -11.20 6.66 -8.56
CA GLY A 37 -12.22 5.87 -7.85
C GLY A 37 -11.68 4.58 -7.24
N ARG A 38 -10.36 4.46 -7.12
CA ARG A 38 -9.65 3.30 -6.56
C ARG A 38 -8.59 3.77 -5.59
N THR A 39 -8.30 2.95 -4.58
CA THR A 39 -7.23 3.18 -3.60
C THR A 39 -6.14 2.16 -3.80
N TYR A 40 -4.93 2.61 -4.07
CA TYR A 40 -3.78 1.76 -4.34
C TYR A 40 -2.87 1.70 -3.13
N ARG A 41 -2.51 0.48 -2.68
CA ARG A 41 -1.42 0.29 -1.71
C ARG A 41 -0.10 0.26 -2.47
N VAL A 42 0.73 1.28 -2.27
CA VAL A 42 2.03 1.39 -2.94
C VAL A 42 2.94 0.23 -2.54
N ASN A 43 3.73 -0.26 -3.50
CA ASN A 43 4.86 -1.14 -3.27
C ASN A 43 6.13 -0.28 -3.28
N GLU A 44 6.55 0.11 -2.08
CA GLU A 44 7.61 1.09 -1.85
C GLU A 44 8.94 0.63 -2.42
N ASP A 45 9.28 -0.64 -2.19
CA ASP A 45 10.53 -1.25 -2.66
C ASP A 45 10.60 -1.18 -4.19
N ARG A 46 9.53 -1.64 -4.86
CA ARG A 46 9.46 -1.64 -6.33
C ARG A 46 9.41 -0.25 -6.93
N LEU A 47 8.77 0.70 -6.24
CA LEU A 47 8.73 2.09 -6.69
C LEU A 47 10.12 2.73 -6.59
N LEU A 48 10.79 2.56 -5.45
CA LEU A 48 12.14 3.07 -5.22
C LEU A 48 13.14 2.52 -6.24
N ASP A 49 13.14 1.20 -6.47
CA ASP A 49 14.05 0.54 -7.43
C ASP A 49 13.99 1.19 -8.81
N ALA A 50 12.79 1.47 -9.32
CA ALA A 50 12.68 2.06 -10.65
C ALA A 50 12.90 3.56 -10.68
N MET A 51 12.64 4.27 -9.56
CA MET A 51 13.02 5.68 -9.47
C MET A 51 14.54 5.83 -9.48
N LEU A 52 15.25 4.94 -8.79
CA LEU A 52 16.72 4.89 -8.84
C LEU A 52 17.20 4.57 -10.26
N ALA A 53 16.66 3.52 -10.91
CA ALA A 53 17.02 3.17 -12.28
C ALA A 53 16.77 4.32 -13.29
N ARG A 54 15.69 5.09 -13.10
CA ARG A 54 15.42 6.29 -13.90
C ARG A 54 16.43 7.41 -13.62
N ALA A 55 16.69 7.66 -12.35
CA ALA A 55 17.58 8.73 -11.90
C ALA A 55 19.05 8.49 -12.27
N GLU A 56 19.50 7.24 -12.34
CA GLU A 56 20.84 6.87 -12.85
C GLU A 56 21.08 7.40 -14.27
N GLY A 57 20.04 7.43 -15.12
CA GLY A 57 20.11 8.01 -16.46
C GLY A 57 20.09 9.54 -16.50
N GLU A 58 19.61 10.20 -15.43
CA GLU A 58 19.46 11.65 -15.31
C GLU A 58 20.59 12.32 -14.50
N GLY A 59 21.42 11.55 -13.78
CA GLY A 59 22.60 12.00 -13.03
C GLY A 59 22.42 12.07 -11.51
N ALA A 60 23.51 12.35 -10.78
CA ALA A 60 23.58 12.26 -9.32
C ALA A 60 22.56 13.15 -8.57
N ASP A 61 22.21 14.31 -9.11
CA ASP A 61 21.22 15.21 -8.51
C ASP A 61 19.79 14.62 -8.54
N ALA A 62 19.47 13.83 -9.58
CA ALA A 62 18.18 13.15 -9.66
C ALA A 62 18.07 12.04 -8.61
N VAL A 63 19.16 11.29 -8.39
CA VAL A 63 19.22 10.24 -7.37
C VAL A 63 19.04 10.84 -5.98
N ASN A 64 19.74 11.94 -5.69
CA ASN A 64 19.57 12.64 -4.42
C ASN A 64 18.13 13.10 -4.20
N ARG A 65 17.46 13.66 -5.22
CA ARG A 65 16.03 14.03 -5.11
C ARG A 65 15.11 12.84 -4.79
N VAL A 66 15.39 11.66 -5.32
CA VAL A 66 14.64 10.42 -5.00
C VAL A 66 14.85 10.02 -3.54
N LEU A 67 16.06 10.19 -3.01
CA LEU A 67 16.43 9.84 -1.64
C LEU A 67 16.01 10.87 -0.58
N MET A 68 15.47 12.05 -0.97
CA MET A 68 15.14 13.18 -0.07
C MET A 68 13.90 12.95 0.84
N GLY A 69 13.62 11.72 1.27
CA GLY A 69 12.59 11.45 2.28
C GLY A 69 11.17 11.82 1.86
N ARG A 70 10.89 11.85 0.56
CA ARG A 70 9.54 12.10 0.04
C ARG A 70 8.66 10.88 0.25
N PRO A 71 7.35 11.06 0.50
CA PRO A 71 6.39 9.96 0.53
C PRO A 71 6.44 9.18 -0.79
N ALA A 72 6.34 7.85 -0.73
CA ALA A 72 6.34 7.00 -1.92
C ALA A 72 5.25 7.41 -2.92
N ALA A 73 4.07 7.78 -2.42
CA ALA A 73 2.97 8.33 -3.22
C ALA A 73 3.36 9.51 -4.12
N GLU A 74 4.26 10.39 -3.67
CA GLU A 74 4.68 11.57 -4.43
C GLU A 74 5.66 11.23 -5.57
N LEU A 75 6.18 10.01 -5.59
CA LEU A 75 7.07 9.53 -6.66
C LEU A 75 6.28 8.94 -7.84
N LEU A 76 4.97 8.73 -7.69
CA LEU A 76 4.13 8.19 -8.75
C LEU A 76 3.82 9.25 -9.79
N ALA A 77 4.03 8.92 -11.05
CA ALA A 77 3.48 9.65 -12.18
C ALA A 77 2.16 9.01 -12.67
N PRO A 78 1.29 9.72 -13.40
CA PRO A 78 0.06 9.15 -13.92
C PRO A 78 0.22 7.81 -14.69
N PRO A 79 1.27 7.59 -15.50
CA PRO A 79 1.47 6.30 -16.19
C PRO A 79 1.84 5.14 -15.25
N ASP A 80 2.33 5.41 -14.03
CA ASP A 80 2.67 4.35 -13.08
C ASP A 80 1.43 3.59 -12.61
N PHE A 81 0.23 4.19 -12.68
CA PHE A 81 -1.04 3.54 -12.32
C PHE A 81 -1.43 2.40 -13.26
N ASP A 82 -0.87 2.36 -14.47
CA ASP A 82 -1.04 1.25 -15.42
C ASP A 82 -0.05 0.09 -15.16
N ASN A 83 0.92 0.28 -14.25
CA ASN A 83 1.92 -0.73 -13.92
C ASN A 83 1.59 -1.43 -12.57
N PRO A 84 1.05 -2.66 -12.59
CA PRO A 84 0.67 -3.36 -11.37
C PRO A 84 1.84 -3.68 -10.44
N ALA A 85 3.09 -3.73 -10.93
CA ALA A 85 4.26 -3.97 -10.08
C ALA A 85 4.54 -2.84 -9.09
N ARG A 86 3.95 -1.65 -9.30
CA ARG A 86 4.04 -0.48 -8.41
C ARG A 86 3.18 -0.59 -7.16
N PHE A 87 2.28 -1.57 -7.09
CA PHE A 87 1.28 -1.67 -6.05
C PHE A 87 1.24 -3.08 -5.46
N ARG A 88 1.02 -3.18 -4.13
CA ARG A 88 0.81 -4.46 -3.45
C ARG A 88 -0.59 -4.99 -3.71
N TYR A 89 -1.57 -4.10 -3.69
CA TYR A 89 -2.97 -4.38 -4.01
C TYR A 89 -3.74 -3.08 -4.28
N MET A 90 -4.98 -3.22 -4.74
CA MET A 90 -5.90 -2.13 -5.02
C MET A 90 -7.28 -2.44 -4.43
N LEU A 91 -7.89 -1.44 -3.81
CA LEU A 91 -9.27 -1.47 -3.33
C LEU A 91 -10.16 -0.57 -4.19
N THR A 92 -11.41 -0.97 -4.38
CA THR A 92 -12.43 -0.13 -5.03
C THR A 92 -12.88 0.97 -4.08
N GLY A 93 -13.10 2.17 -4.63
CA GLY A 93 -13.46 3.35 -3.85
C GLY A 93 -12.25 4.12 -3.35
N GLU A 94 -12.52 5.31 -2.82
CA GLU A 94 -11.52 6.20 -2.24
C GLU A 94 -11.88 6.46 -0.77
N PRO A 95 -10.90 6.61 0.13
CA PRO A 95 -11.19 6.79 1.54
C PRO A 95 -11.82 8.17 1.73
N THR A 96 -13.07 8.21 2.18
CA THR A 96 -13.71 9.45 2.58
C THR A 96 -13.43 9.70 4.05
N LYS A 97 -12.99 10.92 4.37
CA LYS A 97 -12.97 11.36 5.76
C LYS A 97 -14.43 11.42 6.21
N ARG A 98 -14.84 10.59 7.18
CA ARG A 98 -16.12 10.83 7.87
C ARG A 98 -15.96 12.13 8.65
N GLU A 99 -16.71 13.16 8.29
CA GLU A 99 -16.96 14.26 9.22
C GLU A 99 -17.62 13.67 10.47
N GLY A 100 -17.06 13.99 11.63
CA GLY A 100 -17.58 13.61 12.93
C GLY A 100 -18.57 14.65 13.44
#